data_AF-A0A2K9EE04-F1
#
_entry.id   AF-A0A2K9EE04-F1
#
_cell.length_a   1.000
_cell.length_b   1.000
_cell.length_c   1.000
_cell.angle_alpha   90.00
_cell.angle_beta   90.00
_cell.angle_gamma   90.00
#
_symmetry.space_group_name_H-M   'P 1'
#
loop_
_entity.id
_entity.type
_entity.pdbx_description
1 polymer ?
#
loop_
_entity_poly.entity_id
_entity_poly.type
_entity_poly.pdbx_seq_one_letter_code
_entity_poly.pdbx_strand_id
1 'polypeptide(L)'
;MRSLLHRLKNVFIIITSVISGIFLFLVVLSLIFKNTVMTADFHKNMFEKNEVYSEAQRVIDSSREDVVRLIKGQSPELNEQQKEIIYILENSTSPEMVRINLDNINQDIFQYFNGKRRFLPDIYVDMKPPNLDDAYGENQTANSNYVSNRITRLNLNALIMSINRSDILEVFLLIKLVFFFVNSIPKFFIPAILFMLLIQMIISKRAGKIGKWLLYLCFSCSFLLIVFAICIYIYSHNMLPNLINEAALPIPINQDVLLSYIQDSVSLPALLCLLSGMFLFLLTYIFVIINKAVYKSVVNKRVFKFSFMKNHTKLLKYTLCTFLFAASIFGLAYNVHSFKKDFNANNFSNIVSKYTNYNSATEVVSAKNETIYTLQINLVDSDTNDPVENIEIKVDGKTETGDRHYNLSKVTDHEGTAKFHLGKGTFYIDFSSTQLSDNYIMPSPFYFDLTSVGTTIITINLDKYNEMENYGIVEIEILDENNEPFEGIEVFIENLKTNKNLEGEHKNSLEPPDENCLEPGTEPDRYFSITNLDGIALFKMEEGIYKAEFSEDKFPQEYIVPEPFSIKILPGIVSRYTIKLAKSE
;
A
#
# COMPACT_ATOMS: atom_id res chain seq x y z
N MET A 1 -4.84 39.86 -52.76
CA MET A 1 -4.22 38.56 -52.38
C MET A 1 -3.04 38.65 -51.40
N ARG A 2 -1.95 39.41 -51.68
CA ARG A 2 -0.77 39.52 -50.77
C ARG A 2 -1.05 40.10 -49.38
N SER A 3 -1.92 41.11 -49.27
CA SER A 3 -2.37 41.70 -47.98
C SER A 3 -3.11 40.67 -47.12
N LEU A 4 -3.99 39.87 -47.74
CA LEU A 4 -4.80 38.85 -47.07
C LEU A 4 -3.94 37.69 -46.56
N LEU A 5 -2.97 37.22 -47.36
CA LEU A 5 -1.97 36.23 -46.94
C LEU A 5 -1.10 36.72 -45.77
N HIS A 6 -0.76 38.01 -45.74
CA HIS A 6 0.02 38.59 -44.64
C HIS A 6 -0.79 38.66 -43.34
N ARG A 7 -2.07 39.05 -43.42
CA ARG A 7 -2.99 39.05 -42.28
C ARG A 7 -3.20 37.64 -41.73
N LEU A 8 -3.49 36.66 -42.59
CA LEU A 8 -3.62 35.24 -42.22
C LEU A 8 -2.40 34.71 -41.48
N LYS A 9 -1.18 35.02 -41.97
CA LYS A 9 0.05 34.60 -41.29
C LYS A 9 0.21 35.23 -39.91
N ASN A 10 -0.21 36.47 -39.70
CA ASN A 10 -0.09 37.09 -38.38
C ASN A 10 -1.15 36.55 -37.41
N VAL A 11 -2.38 36.27 -37.89
CA VAL A 11 -3.42 35.60 -37.10
C VAL A 11 -2.95 34.22 -36.65
N PHE A 12 -2.36 33.43 -37.56
CA PHE A 12 -1.84 32.10 -37.23
C PHE A 12 -0.74 32.14 -36.15
N ILE A 13 0.12 33.18 -36.18
CA ILE A 13 1.15 33.39 -35.16
C ILE A 13 0.53 33.63 -33.79
N ILE A 14 -0.51 34.46 -33.73
CA ILE A 14 -1.22 34.76 -32.48
C ILE A 14 -1.89 33.49 -31.94
N ILE A 15 -2.68 32.80 -32.78
CA ILE A 15 -3.39 31.57 -32.39
C ILE A 15 -2.42 30.52 -31.86
N THR A 16 -1.35 30.22 -32.60
CA THR A 16 -0.36 29.23 -32.16
C THR A 16 0.32 29.63 -30.86
N SER A 17 0.65 30.91 -30.69
CA SER A 17 1.27 31.40 -29.45
C SER A 17 0.34 31.32 -28.23
N VAL A 18 -0.95 31.60 -28.41
CA VAL A 18 -1.95 31.50 -27.33
C VAL A 18 -2.16 30.03 -26.93
N ILE A 19 -2.31 29.13 -27.90
CA ILE A 19 -2.45 27.69 -27.63
C ILE A 19 -1.21 27.16 -26.90
N SER A 20 0.00 27.50 -27.36
CA SER A 20 1.23 27.12 -26.67
C SER A 20 1.36 27.79 -25.29
N GLY A 21 0.81 28.98 -25.10
CA GLY A 21 0.70 29.63 -23.79
C GLY A 21 -0.19 28.86 -22.82
N ILE A 22 -1.33 28.33 -23.30
CA ILE A 22 -2.22 27.45 -22.51
C ILE A 22 -1.49 26.15 -22.12
N PHE A 23 -0.77 25.54 -23.08
CA PHE A 23 0.03 24.35 -22.78
C PHE A 23 1.12 24.62 -21.76
N LEU A 24 1.83 25.74 -21.88
CA LEU A 24 2.86 26.13 -20.91
C LEU A 24 2.25 26.40 -19.53
N PHE A 25 1.09 27.04 -19.48
CA PHE A 25 0.35 27.25 -18.24
C PHE A 25 0.06 25.92 -17.53
N LEU A 26 -0.47 24.92 -18.25
CA LEU A 26 -0.75 23.60 -17.69
C LEU A 26 0.53 22.91 -17.19
N VAL A 27 1.64 23.01 -17.92
CA VAL A 27 2.93 22.45 -17.52
C VAL A 27 3.43 23.09 -16.22
N VAL A 28 3.44 24.43 -16.15
CA VAL A 28 3.88 25.16 -14.95
C VAL A 28 2.98 24.82 -13.76
N LEU A 29 1.67 24.77 -13.97
CA LEU A 29 0.71 24.43 -12.92
C LEU A 29 0.90 23.00 -12.39
N SER A 30 1.09 22.03 -13.29
CA SER A 30 1.40 20.63 -12.92
C SER A 30 2.68 20.53 -12.09
N LEU A 31 3.74 21.27 -12.46
CA LEU A 31 4.99 21.29 -11.70
C LEU A 31 4.83 21.93 -10.32
N ILE A 32 4.04 23.01 -10.20
CA ILE A 32 3.72 23.64 -8.92
C ILE A 32 2.99 22.66 -8.01
N PHE A 33 1.93 22.01 -8.49
CA PHE A 33 1.19 21.03 -7.68
C PHE A 33 2.04 19.82 -7.29
N LYS A 34 2.83 19.29 -8.23
CA LYS A 34 3.74 18.17 -8.00
C LYS A 34 4.76 18.45 -6.89
N ASN A 35 5.20 19.70 -6.74
CA ASN A 35 6.18 20.11 -5.74
C ASN A 35 5.53 20.68 -4.46
N THR A 36 4.20 20.66 -4.35
CA THR A 36 3.46 21.20 -3.20
C THR A 36 2.42 20.18 -2.71
N VAL A 37 1.13 20.40 -3.02
CA VAL A 37 -0.04 19.64 -2.53
C VAL A 37 0.00 18.16 -2.90
N MET A 38 0.86 17.74 -3.84
CA MET A 38 1.01 16.34 -4.21
C MET A 38 2.16 15.62 -3.49
N THR A 39 2.67 16.17 -2.39
CA THR A 39 3.82 15.61 -1.64
C THR A 39 3.52 15.43 -0.16
N ALA A 40 3.98 14.31 0.41
CA ALA A 40 3.79 14.01 1.83
C ALA A 40 4.47 15.07 2.73
N ASP A 41 5.68 15.53 2.37
CA ASP A 41 6.42 16.51 3.17
C ASP A 41 5.69 17.85 3.29
N PHE A 42 5.02 18.29 2.23
CA PHE A 42 4.18 19.47 2.27
C PHE A 42 3.04 19.31 3.28
N HIS A 43 2.35 18.18 3.25
CA HIS A 43 1.24 17.90 4.16
C HIS A 43 1.68 17.70 5.60
N LYS A 44 2.86 17.12 5.83
CA LYS A 44 3.46 17.00 7.16
C LYS A 44 3.69 18.38 7.81
N ASN A 45 4.23 19.33 7.04
CA ASN A 45 4.40 20.71 7.51
C ASN A 45 3.06 21.41 7.76
N MET A 46 2.04 21.13 6.92
CA MET A 46 0.70 21.70 7.12
C MET A 46 -0.02 21.12 8.33
N PHE A 47 0.19 19.83 8.64
CA PHE A 47 -0.34 19.20 9.85
C PHE A 47 0.24 19.81 11.12
N GLU A 48 1.54 20.11 11.12
CA GLU A 48 2.19 20.77 12.25
C GLU A 48 1.72 22.22 12.40
N LYS A 49 1.66 22.99 11.30
CA LYS A 49 1.21 24.38 11.31
C LYS A 49 -0.23 24.56 11.78
N ASN A 50 -1.12 23.63 11.41
CA ASN A 50 -2.56 23.70 11.70
C ASN A 50 -2.99 22.83 12.88
N GLU A 51 -2.05 22.35 13.72
CA GLU A 51 -2.39 21.60 14.94
C GLU A 51 -3.25 20.35 14.67
N VAL A 52 -3.08 19.71 13.50
CA VAL A 52 -3.87 18.53 13.11
C VAL A 52 -3.62 17.34 14.03
N TYR A 53 -2.39 17.20 14.53
CA TYR A 53 -2.02 16.13 15.46
C TYR A 53 -2.76 16.25 16.80
N SER A 54 -2.81 17.44 17.39
CA SER A 54 -3.50 17.69 18.65
C SER A 54 -5.02 17.61 18.49
N GLU A 55 -5.55 18.07 17.35
CA GLU A 55 -6.98 17.93 17.07
C GLU A 55 -7.37 16.46 16.90
N ALA A 56 -6.59 15.65 16.18
CA ALA A 56 -6.83 14.22 16.07
C ALA A 56 -6.80 13.53 17.45
N GLN A 57 -5.83 13.88 18.31
CA GLN A 57 -5.78 13.41 19.69
C GLN A 57 -7.05 13.77 20.47
N ARG A 58 -7.52 15.02 20.37
CA ARG A 58 -8.75 15.48 21.04
C ARG A 58 -9.98 14.70 20.60
N VAL A 59 -10.08 14.37 19.32
CA VAL A 59 -11.19 13.61 18.75
C VAL A 59 -11.17 12.16 19.25
N ILE A 60 -9.98 11.54 19.31
CA ILE A 60 -9.77 10.21 19.88
C ILE A 60 -10.17 10.21 21.36
N ASP A 61 -9.68 11.19 22.13
CA ASP A 61 -9.97 11.31 23.56
C ASP A 61 -11.48 11.50 23.83
N SER A 62 -12.15 12.37 23.06
CA SER A 62 -13.61 12.57 23.17
C SER A 62 -14.38 11.30 22.83
N SER A 63 -14.00 10.61 21.75
CA SER A 63 -14.65 9.37 21.34
C SER A 63 -14.47 8.27 22.39
N ARG A 64 -13.28 8.19 22.99
CA ARG A 64 -12.97 7.28 24.08
C ARG A 64 -13.82 7.59 25.32
N GLU A 65 -13.90 8.85 25.73
CA GLU A 65 -14.73 9.27 26.87
C GLU A 65 -16.20 8.91 26.68
N ASP A 66 -16.74 9.10 25.47
CA ASP A 66 -18.13 8.75 25.16
C ASP A 66 -18.37 7.23 25.24
N VAL A 67 -17.46 6.42 24.73
CA VAL A 67 -17.51 4.94 24.86
C VAL A 67 -17.45 4.53 26.33
N VAL A 68 -16.52 5.10 27.11
CA VAL A 68 -16.39 4.81 28.55
C VAL A 68 -17.66 5.23 29.30
N ARG A 69 -18.27 6.37 28.95
CA ARG A 69 -19.53 6.83 29.52
C ARG A 69 -20.69 5.90 29.17
N LEU A 70 -20.75 5.41 27.93
CA LEU A 70 -21.75 4.42 27.49
C LEU A 70 -21.65 3.11 28.29
N ILE A 71 -20.43 2.59 28.47
CA ILE A 71 -20.20 1.36 29.24
C ILE A 71 -20.61 1.56 30.72
N LYS A 72 -20.19 2.68 31.33
CA LYS A 72 -20.58 3.04 32.72
C LYS A 72 -22.07 3.32 32.88
N GLY A 73 -22.74 3.75 31.81
CA GLY A 73 -24.19 4.01 31.81
C GLY A 73 -25.06 2.76 31.76
N GLN A 74 -24.51 1.60 31.34
CA GLN A 74 -25.24 0.34 31.24
C GLN A 74 -25.40 -0.37 32.59
N SER A 75 -24.50 -0.14 33.56
CA SER A 75 -24.59 -0.69 34.92
C SER A 75 -23.75 0.13 35.91
N PRO A 76 -24.26 0.44 37.12
CA PRO A 76 -23.49 1.13 38.16
C PRO A 76 -22.35 0.28 38.75
N GLU A 77 -22.44 -1.05 38.64
CA GLU A 77 -21.35 -1.97 38.97
C GLU A 77 -20.78 -2.56 37.67
N LEU A 78 -19.53 -2.18 37.35
CA LEU A 78 -18.76 -2.73 36.24
C LEU A 78 -18.23 -4.11 36.64
N ASN A 79 -18.41 -5.11 35.78
CA ASN A 79 -17.75 -6.41 35.95
C ASN A 79 -16.23 -6.28 35.69
N GLU A 80 -15.44 -7.27 36.12
CA GLU A 80 -13.97 -7.22 35.98
C GLU A 80 -13.53 -7.09 34.51
N GLN A 81 -14.22 -7.74 33.57
CA GLN A 81 -13.95 -7.62 32.13
C GLN A 81 -14.18 -6.20 31.60
N GLN A 82 -15.23 -5.52 32.04
CA GLN A 82 -15.52 -4.14 31.66
C GLN A 82 -14.48 -3.18 32.24
N LYS A 83 -14.02 -3.41 33.48
CA LYS A 83 -12.93 -2.64 34.08
C LYS A 83 -11.63 -2.81 33.31
N GLU A 84 -11.31 -4.04 32.91
CA GLU A 84 -10.14 -4.36 32.10
C GLU A 84 -10.21 -3.70 30.71
N ILE A 85 -11.35 -3.80 30.02
CA ILE A 85 -11.57 -3.14 28.72
C ILE A 85 -11.41 -1.62 28.82
N ILE A 86 -11.99 -0.99 29.86
CA ILE A 86 -11.83 0.45 30.10
C ILE A 86 -10.36 0.80 30.36
N TYR A 87 -9.65 0.00 31.17
CA TYR A 87 -8.23 0.21 31.45
C TYR A 87 -7.37 0.12 30.18
N ILE A 88 -7.64 -0.86 29.31
CA ILE A 88 -6.94 -0.99 28.02
C ILE A 88 -7.27 0.22 27.13
N LEU A 89 -8.54 0.60 27.00
CA LEU A 89 -8.98 1.75 26.19
C LEU A 89 -8.32 3.05 26.65
N GLU A 90 -8.29 3.32 27.95
CA GLU A 90 -7.66 4.51 28.54
C GLU A 90 -6.15 4.59 28.26
N ASN A 91 -5.47 3.44 28.19
CA ASN A 91 -4.02 3.37 27.96
C ASN A 91 -3.61 3.03 26.52
N SER A 92 -4.56 2.80 25.62
CA SER A 92 -4.30 2.29 24.26
C SER A 92 -3.70 3.31 23.28
N THR A 93 -3.76 4.60 23.57
CA THR A 93 -3.36 5.67 22.63
C THR A 93 -2.51 6.74 23.30
N SER A 94 -1.34 7.03 22.74
CA SER A 94 -0.48 8.14 23.16
C SER A 94 -0.37 9.22 22.07
N PRO A 95 -0.09 10.49 22.42
CA PRO A 95 0.12 11.56 21.43
C PRO A 95 1.24 11.24 20.43
N GLU A 96 2.30 10.57 20.89
CA GLU A 96 3.42 10.14 20.04
C GLU A 96 2.94 9.09 19.02
N MET A 97 2.13 8.12 19.47
CA MET A 97 1.54 7.09 18.59
C MET A 97 0.61 7.71 17.54
N VAL A 98 -0.21 8.70 17.92
CA VAL A 98 -1.07 9.43 16.97
C VAL A 98 -0.21 10.16 15.93
N ARG A 99 0.87 10.82 16.36
CA ARG A 99 1.79 11.52 15.45
C ARG A 99 2.46 10.56 14.46
N ILE A 100 3.04 9.46 14.93
CA ILE A 100 3.74 8.51 14.06
C ILE A 100 2.75 7.84 13.10
N ASN A 101 1.55 7.45 13.56
CA ASN A 101 0.52 6.89 12.67
C ASN A 101 0.08 7.89 11.59
N LEU A 102 -0.17 9.15 11.95
CA LEU A 102 -0.55 10.17 10.97
C LEU A 102 0.58 10.45 9.96
N ASP A 103 1.84 10.46 10.41
CA ASP A 103 3.00 10.60 9.54
C ASP A 103 3.15 9.41 8.57
N ASN A 104 3.00 8.18 9.07
CA ASN A 104 3.06 6.96 8.26
C ASN A 104 1.92 6.92 7.23
N ILE A 105 0.69 7.21 7.67
CA ILE A 105 -0.48 7.30 6.79
C ILE A 105 -0.24 8.36 5.71
N ASN A 106 0.27 9.54 6.08
CA ASN A 106 0.60 10.59 5.13
C ASN A 106 1.63 10.10 4.10
N GLN A 107 2.75 9.52 4.53
CA GLN A 107 3.74 9.01 3.58
C GLN A 107 3.18 7.94 2.64
N ASP A 108 2.51 6.94 3.19
CA ASP A 108 2.02 5.78 2.46
C ASP A 108 0.85 6.11 1.53
N ILE A 109 -0.06 7.02 1.91
CA ILE A 109 -1.17 7.43 1.05
C ILE A 109 -0.67 8.20 -0.17
N PHE A 110 0.37 9.03 -0.03
CA PHE A 110 1.01 9.69 -1.17
C PHE A 110 1.79 8.70 -2.04
N GLN A 111 2.36 7.64 -1.49
CA GLN A 111 2.94 6.54 -2.29
C GLN A 111 1.85 5.80 -3.09
N TYR A 112 0.70 5.55 -2.47
CA TYR A 112 -0.47 4.96 -3.13
C TYR A 112 -0.99 5.84 -4.28
N PHE A 113 -1.18 7.14 -4.05
CA PHE A 113 -1.64 8.09 -5.08
C PHE A 113 -0.64 8.24 -6.23
N ASN A 114 0.66 8.14 -5.95
CA ASN A 114 1.70 8.14 -6.99
C ASN A 114 1.84 6.79 -7.72
N GLY A 115 1.06 5.77 -7.35
CA GLY A 115 1.13 4.44 -7.96
C GLY A 115 2.38 3.64 -7.60
N LYS A 116 3.13 4.06 -6.56
CA LYS A 116 4.27 3.30 -6.02
C LYS A 116 3.80 2.12 -5.16
N ARG A 117 2.63 2.26 -4.53
CA ARG A 117 1.96 1.20 -3.76
C ARG A 117 0.60 0.87 -4.37
N ARG A 118 0.20 -0.41 -4.31
CA ARG A 118 -1.11 -0.89 -4.79
C ARG A 118 -2.20 -0.82 -3.73
N PHE A 119 -1.84 -0.93 -2.46
CA PHE A 119 -2.76 -0.96 -1.33
C PHE A 119 -2.73 0.34 -0.51
N LEU A 120 -3.79 0.56 0.26
CA LEU A 120 -3.89 1.65 1.23
C LEU A 120 -2.96 1.40 2.43
N PRO A 121 -2.60 2.47 3.17
CA PRO A 121 -1.72 2.38 4.34
C PRO A 121 -2.22 1.44 5.43
N ASP A 122 -1.30 0.98 6.27
CA ASP A 122 -1.60 0.26 7.51
C ASP A 122 -1.58 1.24 8.70
N ILE A 123 -2.45 1.02 9.68
CA ILE A 123 -2.48 1.72 10.98
C ILE A 123 -1.83 0.81 12.00
N TYR A 124 -0.84 1.31 12.74
CA TYR A 124 -0.14 0.52 13.75
C TYR A 124 -0.75 0.77 15.12
N VAL A 125 -1.11 -0.31 15.82
CA VAL A 125 -1.83 -0.26 17.10
C VAL A 125 -0.87 -0.43 18.28
N ASP A 126 0.23 -1.16 18.07
CA ASP A 126 1.31 -1.30 19.04
C ASP A 126 2.61 -0.75 18.42
N MET A 127 2.98 0.46 18.83
CA MET A 127 4.29 1.02 18.52
C MET A 127 5.09 1.08 19.82
N LYS A 128 5.93 0.07 20.06
CA LYS A 128 7.07 0.26 20.96
C LYS A 128 7.89 1.43 20.41
N PRO A 129 8.07 2.53 21.16
CA PRO A 129 8.88 3.66 20.69
C PRO A 129 10.31 3.15 20.42
N PRO A 130 11.03 3.66 19.41
CA PRO A 130 12.31 3.08 18.97
C PRO A 130 13.48 3.16 19.98
N ASN A 131 13.27 3.55 21.24
CA ASN A 131 14.35 3.75 22.23
C ASN A 131 13.86 3.64 23.69
N LEU A 132 13.13 2.59 24.05
CA LEU A 132 12.89 2.25 25.46
C LEU A 132 13.12 0.76 25.69
N ASP A 133 14.35 0.33 25.41
CA ASP A 133 14.93 -0.74 26.20
C ASP A 133 15.41 -0.12 27.52
N ASP A 134 15.12 -0.82 28.61
CA ASP A 134 15.52 -0.55 29.99
C ASP A 134 14.77 0.58 30.73
N ALA A 135 13.62 0.20 31.30
CA ALA A 135 13.34 0.31 32.75
C ALA A 135 11.85 0.57 33.01
N TYR A 136 11.03 -0.47 33.17
CA TYR A 136 9.97 -0.47 34.18
C TYR A 136 9.69 -1.91 34.59
N GLY A 137 9.81 -2.15 35.90
CA GLY A 137 9.80 -3.46 36.52
C GLY A 137 8.47 -4.19 36.44
N GLU A 138 8.60 -5.50 36.53
CA GLU A 138 7.54 -6.43 36.93
C GLU A 138 6.76 -5.86 38.10
N ASN A 139 5.47 -5.63 37.92
CA ASN A 139 4.44 -6.13 38.82
C ASN A 139 3.03 -5.86 38.26
N GLN A 140 2.30 -6.97 38.08
CA GLN A 140 0.83 -7.09 38.15
C GLN A 140 -0.02 -6.40 37.07
N THR A 141 -0.14 -7.07 35.91
CA THR A 141 -1.35 -7.14 35.04
C THR A 141 -1.10 -8.11 33.84
N ALA A 142 -0.54 -9.30 34.10
CA ALA A 142 -0.03 -10.17 33.04
C ALA A 142 -1.09 -11.00 32.28
N ASN A 143 -2.30 -11.20 32.82
CA ASN A 143 -3.28 -12.12 32.20
C ASN A 143 -4.20 -11.49 31.14
N SER A 144 -4.11 -10.17 30.97
CA SER A 144 -4.93 -9.35 30.07
C SER A 144 -4.23 -9.04 28.73
N ASN A 145 -2.89 -8.99 28.76
CA ASN A 145 -2.07 -8.53 27.65
C ASN A 145 -1.79 -9.59 26.57
N TYR A 146 -2.19 -10.84 26.76
CA TYR A 146 -1.85 -11.93 25.84
C TYR A 146 -2.69 -11.96 24.55
N VAL A 147 -3.91 -11.40 24.56
CA VAL A 147 -4.77 -11.35 23.36
C VAL A 147 -4.58 -10.05 22.57
N SER A 148 -4.23 -8.94 23.23
CA SER A 148 -4.01 -7.64 22.57
C SER A 148 -2.68 -7.54 21.81
N ASN A 149 -1.69 -8.40 22.12
CA ASN A 149 -0.35 -8.36 21.52
C ASN A 149 -0.22 -8.98 20.12
N ARG A 150 -1.30 -9.52 19.52
CA ARG A 150 -1.23 -10.13 18.17
C ARG A 150 -1.55 -9.16 17.02
N ILE A 151 -2.26 -8.06 17.28
CA ILE A 151 -2.65 -7.09 16.25
C ILE A 151 -1.71 -5.90 16.31
N THR A 152 -0.57 -6.00 15.62
CA THR A 152 0.41 -4.91 15.53
C THR A 152 0.04 -3.89 14.44
N ARG A 153 -0.70 -4.32 13.42
CA ARG A 153 -1.13 -3.51 12.27
C ARG A 153 -2.55 -3.81 11.83
N LEU A 154 -3.28 -2.79 11.42
CA LEU A 154 -4.62 -2.84 10.85
C LEU A 154 -4.59 -2.21 9.46
N ASN A 155 -4.94 -2.98 8.42
CA ASN A 155 -4.96 -2.44 7.08
C ASN A 155 -6.13 -1.46 6.88
N LEU A 156 -5.87 -0.24 6.38
CA LEU A 156 -6.91 0.77 6.20
C LEU A 156 -8.00 0.32 5.21
N ASN A 157 -7.65 -0.47 4.20
CA ASN A 157 -8.64 -1.04 3.27
C ASN A 157 -9.60 -1.98 4.00
N ALA A 158 -9.09 -2.82 4.91
CA ALA A 158 -9.92 -3.71 5.72
C ALA A 158 -10.85 -2.93 6.66
N LEU A 159 -10.35 -1.86 7.29
CA LEU A 159 -11.16 -0.97 8.13
C LEU A 159 -12.27 -0.25 7.34
N ILE A 160 -11.95 0.27 6.15
CA ILE A 160 -12.96 0.94 5.32
C ILE A 160 -14.02 -0.06 4.84
N MET A 161 -13.61 -1.28 4.49
CA MET A 161 -14.54 -2.36 4.14
C MET A 161 -15.41 -2.78 5.31
N SER A 162 -14.85 -2.91 6.52
CA SER A 162 -15.63 -3.30 7.71
C SER A 162 -16.66 -2.26 8.11
N ILE A 163 -16.39 -0.97 7.87
CA ILE A 163 -17.34 0.13 8.11
C ILE A 163 -18.30 0.31 6.91
N ASN A 164 -18.20 -0.53 5.87
CA ASN A 164 -19.00 -0.49 4.66
C ASN A 164 -18.96 0.89 3.95
N ARG A 165 -17.78 1.54 3.95
CA ARG A 165 -17.56 2.86 3.33
C ARG A 165 -16.81 2.75 2.01
N SER A 166 -17.36 1.96 1.09
CA SER A 166 -16.80 1.78 -0.25
C SER A 166 -16.71 3.10 -1.05
N ASP A 167 -17.53 4.09 -0.71
CA ASP A 167 -17.48 5.45 -1.25
C ASP A 167 -16.12 6.12 -1.04
N ILE A 168 -15.47 5.90 0.11
CA ILE A 168 -14.15 6.46 0.43
C ILE A 168 -13.08 5.83 -0.48
N LEU A 169 -13.16 4.51 -0.73
CA LEU A 169 -12.25 3.81 -1.63
C LEU A 169 -12.34 4.36 -3.06
N GLU A 170 -13.56 4.65 -3.52
CA GLU A 170 -13.80 5.26 -4.83
C GLU A 170 -13.20 6.67 -4.92
N VAL A 171 -13.34 7.49 -3.86
CA VAL A 171 -12.70 8.82 -3.78
C VAL A 171 -11.18 8.69 -3.81
N PHE A 172 -10.56 7.75 -3.09
CA PHE A 172 -9.12 7.54 -3.14
C PHE A 172 -8.62 7.07 -4.52
N LEU A 173 -9.39 6.21 -5.20
CA LEU A 173 -9.14 5.80 -6.58
C LEU A 173 -9.23 7.00 -7.55
N LEU A 174 -10.21 7.89 -7.35
CA LEU A 174 -10.34 9.12 -8.13
C LEU A 174 -9.15 10.07 -7.90
N ILE A 175 -8.71 10.25 -6.65
CA ILE A 175 -7.52 11.05 -6.33
C ILE A 175 -6.27 10.45 -7.00
N LYS A 176 -6.09 9.13 -6.93
CA LYS A 176 -5.00 8.42 -7.62
C LYS A 176 -5.03 8.66 -9.14
N LEU A 177 -6.21 8.68 -9.75
CA LEU A 177 -6.39 9.01 -11.18
C LEU A 177 -6.00 10.47 -11.48
N VAL A 178 -6.39 11.42 -10.63
CA VAL A 178 -5.99 12.83 -10.75
C VAL A 178 -4.47 12.97 -10.67
N PHE A 179 -3.82 12.28 -9.72
CA PHE A 179 -2.37 12.26 -9.61
C PHE A 179 -1.69 11.76 -10.88
N PHE A 180 -2.20 10.68 -11.45
CA PHE A 180 -1.71 10.12 -12.70
C PHE A 180 -1.82 11.12 -13.87
N PHE A 181 -2.94 11.81 -14.02
CA PHE A 181 -3.12 12.82 -15.05
C PHE A 181 -2.20 14.03 -14.85
N VAL A 182 -2.13 14.59 -13.64
CA VAL A 182 -1.28 15.75 -13.34
C VAL A 182 0.19 15.43 -13.60
N ASN A 183 0.67 14.25 -13.21
CA ASN A 183 2.03 13.79 -13.49
C ASN A 183 2.31 13.55 -14.98
N SER A 184 1.27 13.34 -15.79
CA SER A 184 1.38 13.09 -17.23
C SER A 184 1.32 14.37 -18.08
N ILE A 185 0.74 15.47 -17.57
CA ILE A 185 0.61 16.76 -18.28
C ILE A 185 1.94 17.21 -18.94
N PRO A 186 3.08 17.29 -18.24
CA PRO A 186 4.33 17.75 -18.84
C PRO A 186 4.82 16.85 -19.99
N LYS A 187 4.56 15.55 -19.90
CA LYS A 187 4.97 14.55 -20.90
C LYS A 187 4.31 14.81 -22.26
N PHE A 188 3.09 15.32 -22.30
CA PHE A 188 2.37 15.59 -23.55
C PHE A 188 2.50 17.04 -24.03
N PHE A 189 2.40 18.00 -23.11
CA PHE A 189 2.34 19.41 -23.50
C PHE A 189 3.71 20.01 -23.85
N ILE A 190 4.82 19.52 -23.28
CA ILE A 190 6.16 19.97 -23.69
C ILE A 190 6.45 19.63 -25.16
N PRO A 191 6.28 18.36 -25.63
CA PRO A 191 6.38 18.03 -27.05
C PRO A 191 5.39 18.81 -27.93
N ALA A 192 4.17 19.07 -27.44
CA ALA A 192 3.19 19.85 -28.20
C ALA A 192 3.64 21.32 -28.40
N ILE A 193 4.26 21.95 -27.39
CA ILE A 193 4.85 23.30 -27.51
C ILE A 193 6.01 23.28 -28.52
N LEU A 194 6.87 22.25 -28.47
CA LEU A 194 7.98 22.09 -29.43
C LEU A 194 7.47 21.90 -30.87
N PHE A 195 6.38 21.16 -31.04
CA PHE A 195 5.72 20.99 -32.35
C PHE A 195 5.14 22.31 -32.88
N MET A 196 4.50 23.10 -32.01
CA MET A 196 4.00 24.43 -32.38
C MET A 196 5.13 25.40 -32.74
N LEU A 197 6.26 25.35 -32.02
CA LEU A 197 7.47 26.08 -32.36
C LEU A 197 8.00 25.65 -33.74
N LEU A 198 7.96 24.37 -34.07
CA LEU A 198 8.38 23.84 -35.37
C LEU A 198 7.49 24.37 -36.51
N ILE A 199 6.17 24.31 -36.37
CA ILE A 199 5.23 24.88 -37.35
C ILE A 199 5.56 26.37 -37.57
N GLN A 200 5.80 27.08 -36.46
CA GLN A 200 6.12 28.50 -36.51
C GLN A 200 7.46 28.77 -37.21
N MET A 201 8.48 27.93 -37.00
CA MET A 201 9.76 27.99 -37.70
C MET A 201 9.61 27.79 -39.21
N ILE A 202 8.70 26.90 -39.65
CA ILE A 202 8.41 26.67 -41.08
C ILE A 202 7.72 27.89 -41.71
N ILE A 203 6.68 28.42 -41.06
CA ILE A 203 5.89 29.55 -41.57
C ILE A 203 6.69 30.86 -41.53
N SER A 204 7.50 31.07 -40.50
CA SER A 204 8.27 32.29 -40.29
C SER A 204 9.65 32.22 -40.92
N LYS A 205 9.83 33.01 -41.99
CA LYS A 205 11.14 33.22 -42.62
C LYS A 205 12.05 34.22 -41.88
N ARG A 206 11.53 34.98 -40.91
CA ARG A 206 12.26 36.02 -40.16
C ARG A 206 12.32 35.68 -38.67
N ALA A 207 13.51 35.74 -38.07
CA ALA A 207 13.74 35.52 -36.64
C ALA A 207 12.86 36.41 -35.75
N GLY A 208 12.62 37.68 -36.14
CA GLY A 208 11.76 38.58 -35.38
C GLY A 208 10.29 38.11 -35.24
N LYS A 209 9.78 37.26 -36.15
CA LYS A 209 8.44 36.67 -36.01
C LYS A 209 8.40 35.53 -35.00
N ILE A 210 9.50 34.80 -34.84
CA ILE A 210 9.67 33.76 -33.80
C ILE A 210 9.80 34.42 -32.43
N GLY A 211 10.55 35.53 -32.33
CA GLY A 211 10.61 36.32 -31.09
C GLY A 211 9.26 36.89 -30.66
N LYS A 212 8.43 37.37 -31.61
CA LYS A 212 7.04 37.79 -31.31
C LYS A 212 6.16 36.63 -30.84
N TRP A 213 6.31 35.45 -31.44
CA TRP A 213 5.59 34.26 -31.02
C TRP A 213 5.93 33.87 -29.58
N LEU A 214 7.22 33.87 -29.23
CA LEU A 214 7.69 33.57 -27.87
C LEU A 214 7.19 34.60 -26.85
N LEU A 215 7.16 35.88 -27.23
CA LEU A 215 6.60 36.95 -26.41
C LEU A 215 5.11 36.72 -26.13
N TYR A 216 4.31 36.44 -27.16
CA TYR A 216 2.88 36.17 -26.96
C TYR A 216 2.61 34.90 -26.16
N LEU A 217 3.45 33.87 -26.31
CA LEU A 217 3.41 32.65 -25.51
C LEU A 217 3.66 32.96 -24.02
N CYS A 218 4.74 33.68 -23.70
CA CYS A 218 5.05 34.05 -22.31
C CYS A 218 3.98 34.95 -21.70
N PHE A 219 3.48 35.92 -22.48
CA PHE A 219 2.40 36.81 -22.04
C PHE A 219 1.11 36.04 -21.75
N SER A 220 0.70 35.15 -22.65
CA SER A 220 -0.51 34.33 -22.49
C SER A 220 -0.39 33.42 -21.26
N CYS A 221 0.76 32.78 -21.06
CA CYS A 221 1.00 31.94 -19.87
C CYS A 221 0.99 32.77 -18.58
N SER A 222 1.66 33.93 -18.58
CA SER A 222 1.71 34.85 -17.44
C SER A 222 0.31 35.32 -17.04
N PHE A 223 -0.49 35.75 -18.01
CA PHE A 223 -1.87 36.18 -17.79
C PHE A 223 -2.71 35.08 -17.13
N LEU A 224 -2.64 33.85 -17.66
CA LEU A 224 -3.38 32.70 -17.11
C LEU A 224 -2.94 32.36 -15.68
N LEU A 225 -1.64 32.37 -15.38
CA LEU A 225 -1.13 32.10 -14.03
C LEU A 225 -1.61 33.14 -13.01
N ILE A 226 -1.58 34.43 -13.37
CA ILE A 226 -2.03 35.51 -12.48
C ILE A 226 -3.54 35.42 -12.25
N VAL A 227 -4.33 35.22 -13.32
CA VAL A 227 -5.79 35.06 -13.19
C VAL A 227 -6.11 33.84 -12.33
N PHE A 228 -5.46 32.71 -12.57
CA PHE A 228 -5.66 31.50 -11.78
C PHE A 228 -5.32 31.69 -10.30
N ALA A 229 -4.19 32.34 -9.99
CA ALA A 229 -3.81 32.65 -8.61
C ALA A 229 -4.85 33.54 -7.90
N ILE A 230 -5.36 34.57 -8.58
CA ILE A 230 -6.41 35.46 -8.05
C ILE A 230 -7.70 34.68 -7.82
N CYS A 231 -8.14 33.87 -8.79
CA CYS A 231 -9.35 33.06 -8.67
C CYS A 231 -9.26 32.08 -7.49
N ILE A 232 -8.12 31.40 -7.34
CA ILE A 232 -7.88 30.49 -6.21
C ILE A 232 -7.93 31.25 -4.89
N TYR A 233 -7.26 32.41 -4.81
CA TYR A 233 -7.22 33.20 -3.58
C TYR A 233 -8.63 33.67 -3.17
N ILE A 234 -9.43 34.15 -4.13
CA ILE A 234 -10.83 34.54 -3.91
C ILE A 234 -11.66 33.33 -3.47
N TYR A 235 -11.53 32.19 -4.14
CA TYR A 235 -12.25 30.97 -3.78
C TYR A 235 -11.94 30.54 -2.34
N SER A 236 -10.66 30.49 -1.99
CA SER A 236 -10.17 30.05 -0.68
C SER A 236 -10.64 30.92 0.49
N HIS A 237 -10.71 32.24 0.31
CA HIS A 237 -11.03 33.17 1.40
C HIS A 237 -12.49 33.61 1.42
N ASN A 238 -13.18 33.67 0.27
CA ASN A 238 -14.54 34.20 0.20
C ASN A 238 -15.62 33.12 0.02
N MET A 239 -15.34 32.06 -0.74
CA MET A 239 -16.34 31.03 -1.05
C MET A 239 -16.24 29.82 -0.13
N LEU A 240 -15.02 29.32 0.10
CA LEU A 240 -14.79 28.11 0.89
C LEU A 240 -15.36 28.18 2.31
N PRO A 241 -15.24 29.27 3.09
CA PRO A 241 -15.78 29.32 4.45
C PRO A 241 -17.30 29.11 4.51
N ASN A 242 -18.04 29.53 3.48
CA ASN A 242 -19.49 29.38 3.42
C ASN A 242 -19.90 27.96 3.00
N LEU A 243 -19.07 27.27 2.21
CA LEU A 243 -19.33 25.92 1.69
C LEU A 243 -18.84 24.83 2.64
N ILE A 244 -17.88 25.13 3.52
CA ILE A 244 -17.28 24.11 4.39
C ILE A 244 -18.27 23.56 5.41
N ASN A 245 -19.29 24.34 5.80
CA ASN A 245 -20.32 23.92 6.74
C ASN A 245 -21.11 22.71 6.24
N GLU A 246 -21.36 22.63 4.94
CA GLU A 246 -22.07 21.49 4.31
C GLU A 246 -21.14 20.29 4.12
N ALA A 247 -19.87 20.53 3.83
CA ALA A 247 -18.86 19.48 3.59
C ALA A 247 -18.28 18.89 4.88
N ALA A 248 -18.30 19.62 6.00
CA ALA A 248 -17.71 19.22 7.28
C ALA A 248 -18.68 18.48 8.22
N LEU A 249 -19.99 18.50 7.95
CA LEU A 249 -21.00 17.76 8.71
C LEU A 249 -20.67 16.27 8.99
N PRO A 250 -19.98 15.52 8.09
CA PRO A 250 -19.60 14.13 8.36
C PRO A 250 -18.18 13.96 8.92
N ILE A 251 -17.39 15.02 9.10
CA ILE A 251 -15.98 14.93 9.51
C ILE A 251 -15.87 15.28 11.00
N PRO A 252 -15.35 14.38 11.86
CA PRO A 252 -15.27 14.62 13.30
C PRO A 252 -14.10 15.55 13.68
N ILE A 253 -13.74 16.52 12.84
CA ILE A 253 -12.63 17.46 13.05
C ILE A 253 -13.22 18.86 13.17
N ASN A 254 -12.65 19.71 14.03
CA ASN A 254 -13.03 21.11 14.13
C ASN A 254 -13.02 21.80 12.75
N GLN A 255 -14.13 22.44 12.40
CA GLN A 255 -14.31 23.14 11.14
C GLN A 255 -13.26 24.23 10.93
N ASP A 256 -12.85 24.93 11.98
CA ASP A 256 -11.85 25.99 11.90
C ASP A 256 -10.47 25.44 11.53
N VAL A 257 -10.09 24.29 12.11
CA VAL A 257 -8.83 23.57 11.81
C VAL A 257 -8.85 23.04 10.38
N LEU A 258 -9.97 22.47 9.95
CA LEU A 258 -10.14 21.99 8.58
C LEU A 258 -10.07 23.14 7.57
N LEU A 259 -10.72 24.28 7.87
CA LEU A 259 -10.70 25.46 7.03
C LEU A 259 -9.30 26.04 6.90
N SER A 260 -8.60 26.23 8.02
CA SER A 260 -7.25 26.78 8.03
C SER A 260 -6.28 25.89 7.25
N TYR A 261 -6.39 24.56 7.43
CA TYR A 261 -5.59 23.58 6.71
C TYR A 261 -5.82 23.63 5.18
N ILE A 262 -7.06 23.70 4.71
CA ILE A 262 -7.36 23.79 3.27
C ILE A 262 -6.87 25.13 2.71
N GLN A 263 -7.11 26.24 3.41
CA GLN A 263 -6.67 27.57 2.99
C GLN A 263 -5.15 27.65 2.85
N ASP A 264 -4.43 27.13 3.85
CA ASP A 264 -2.97 27.06 3.84
C ASP A 264 -2.44 26.16 2.73
N SER A 265 -3.07 25.00 2.51
CA SER A 265 -2.71 24.05 1.46
C SER A 265 -2.79 24.68 0.07
N VAL A 266 -3.75 25.58 -0.14
CA VAL A 266 -4.01 26.24 -1.42
C VAL A 266 -3.23 27.55 -1.59
N SER A 267 -2.85 28.20 -0.48
CA SER A 267 -2.15 29.49 -0.48
C SER A 267 -0.76 29.44 -1.13
N LEU A 268 0.05 28.42 -0.83
CA LEU A 268 1.41 28.30 -1.37
C LEU A 268 1.41 28.06 -2.89
N PRO A 269 0.62 27.12 -3.45
CA PRO A 269 0.45 26.99 -4.89
C PRO A 269 0.01 28.29 -5.57
N ALA A 270 -0.93 29.03 -4.96
CA ALA A 270 -1.40 30.32 -5.49
C ALA A 270 -0.27 31.37 -5.54
N LEU A 271 0.53 31.47 -4.48
CA LEU A 271 1.69 32.35 -4.41
C LEU A 271 2.73 32.00 -5.48
N LEU A 272 3.05 30.71 -5.64
CA LEU A 272 3.99 30.24 -6.66
C LEU A 272 3.48 30.51 -8.08
N CYS A 273 2.18 30.38 -8.32
CA CYS A 273 1.56 30.76 -9.60
C CYS A 273 1.71 32.26 -9.86
N LEU A 274 1.45 33.10 -8.85
CA LEU A 274 1.57 34.55 -8.94
C LEU A 274 3.02 34.98 -9.23
N LEU A 275 3.99 34.46 -8.47
CA LEU A 275 5.42 34.74 -8.65
C LEU A 275 5.90 34.30 -10.05
N SER A 276 5.51 33.09 -10.49
CA SER A 276 5.84 32.59 -11.83
C SER A 276 5.22 33.45 -12.93
N GLY A 277 3.97 33.89 -12.74
CA GLY A 277 3.28 34.81 -13.64
C GLY A 277 3.98 36.17 -13.75
N MET A 278 4.35 36.77 -12.62
CA MET A 278 5.10 38.03 -12.57
C MET A 278 6.48 37.91 -13.23
N PHE A 279 7.19 36.81 -12.99
CA PHE A 279 8.48 36.55 -13.61
C PHE A 279 8.38 36.47 -15.15
N LEU A 280 7.40 35.71 -15.67
CA LEU A 280 7.16 35.62 -17.12
C LEU A 280 6.73 36.96 -17.73
N PHE A 281 5.96 37.76 -16.99
CA PHE A 281 5.60 39.12 -17.42
C PHE A 281 6.85 40.02 -17.51
N LEU A 282 7.70 40.00 -16.48
CA LEU A 282 8.94 40.76 -16.45
C LEU A 282 9.87 40.35 -17.59
N LEU A 283 10.01 39.05 -17.86
CA LEU A 283 10.78 38.52 -18.97
C LEU A 283 10.26 39.05 -20.32
N THR A 284 8.94 39.05 -20.50
CA THR A 284 8.26 39.60 -21.68
C THR A 284 8.57 41.09 -21.83
N TYR A 285 8.50 41.86 -20.73
CA TYR A 285 8.78 43.30 -20.71
C TYR A 285 10.24 43.62 -21.04
N ILE A 286 11.20 42.92 -20.44
CA ILE A 286 12.64 43.05 -20.72
C ILE A 286 12.92 42.76 -22.19
N PHE A 287 12.31 41.70 -22.74
CA PHE A 287 12.49 41.34 -24.15
C PHE A 287 11.98 42.42 -25.10
N VAL A 288 10.86 43.09 -24.78
CA VAL A 288 10.35 44.23 -25.55
C VAL A 288 11.35 45.39 -25.54
N ILE A 289 11.92 45.72 -24.37
CA ILE A 289 12.92 46.79 -24.22
C ILE A 289 14.17 46.48 -25.05
N ILE A 290 14.72 45.27 -24.91
CA ILE A 290 15.91 44.84 -25.67
C ILE A 290 15.64 44.92 -27.17
N ASN A 291 14.48 44.44 -27.64
CA ASN A 291 14.15 44.48 -29.05
C ASN A 291 14.04 45.93 -29.58
N LYS A 292 13.49 46.86 -28.79
CA LYS A 292 13.45 48.29 -29.13
C LYS A 292 14.84 48.93 -29.15
N ALA A 293 15.69 48.60 -28.17
CA ALA A 293 17.06 49.09 -28.08
C ALA A 293 17.96 48.58 -29.22
N VAL A 294 17.88 47.27 -29.53
CA VAL A 294 18.60 46.65 -30.65
C VAL A 294 18.11 47.21 -31.97
N TYR A 295 16.79 47.39 -32.16
CA TYR A 295 16.27 48.04 -33.37
C TYR A 295 16.81 49.46 -33.53
N LYS A 296 16.83 50.27 -32.46
CA LYS A 296 17.39 51.62 -32.48
C LYS A 296 18.89 51.63 -32.82
N SER A 297 19.65 50.69 -32.26
CA SER A 297 21.09 50.53 -32.52
C SER A 297 21.39 50.07 -33.96
N VAL A 298 20.64 49.09 -34.48
CA VAL A 298 20.81 48.54 -35.84
C VAL A 298 20.38 49.53 -36.92
N VAL A 299 19.31 50.31 -36.68
CA VAL A 299 18.90 51.39 -37.60
C VAL A 299 19.94 52.53 -37.62
N ASN A 300 20.57 52.83 -36.48
CA ASN A 300 21.66 53.81 -36.41
C ASN A 300 23.00 53.30 -36.99
N LYS A 301 23.26 52.00 -36.96
CA LYS A 301 24.47 51.39 -37.52
C LYS A 301 24.13 50.46 -38.68
N ARG A 302 24.08 51.04 -39.89
CA ARG A 302 23.91 50.35 -41.18
C ARG A 302 25.10 49.43 -41.58
N VAL A 303 25.86 48.88 -40.63
CA VAL A 303 27.24 48.38 -40.84
C VAL A 303 27.39 46.86 -40.80
N PHE A 304 26.54 46.09 -40.11
CA PHE A 304 26.76 44.63 -40.03
C PHE A 304 26.00 43.85 -41.12
N LYS A 305 26.52 43.91 -42.36
CA LYS A 305 26.21 42.90 -43.39
C LYS A 305 27.16 41.71 -43.24
N PHE A 306 26.82 40.77 -42.35
CA PHE A 306 27.44 39.44 -42.37
C PHE A 306 26.91 38.65 -43.58
N SER A 307 27.63 38.65 -44.70
CA SER A 307 27.23 37.91 -45.92
C SER A 307 27.58 36.43 -45.89
N PHE A 308 28.53 36.02 -45.02
CA PHE A 308 29.08 34.66 -44.95
C PHE A 308 28.17 33.62 -44.27
N MET A 309 27.15 34.04 -43.49
CA MET A 309 26.28 33.13 -42.73
C MET A 309 25.01 32.65 -43.46
N LYS A 310 24.68 33.15 -44.67
CA LYS A 310 23.36 32.89 -45.29
C LYS A 310 23.11 31.45 -45.73
N ASN A 311 24.14 30.69 -46.12
CA ASN A 311 23.98 29.29 -46.55
C ASN A 311 23.97 28.32 -45.35
N HIS A 312 24.89 28.48 -44.39
CA HIS A 312 24.94 27.65 -43.19
C HIS A 312 23.72 27.84 -42.27
N THR A 313 23.12 29.04 -42.24
CA THR A 313 21.88 29.29 -41.47
C THR A 313 20.66 28.55 -42.00
N LYS A 314 20.59 28.27 -43.31
CA LYS A 314 19.52 27.44 -43.88
C LYS A 314 19.71 25.97 -43.49
N LEU A 315 20.92 25.43 -43.66
CA LEU A 315 21.24 24.06 -43.29
C LEU A 315 20.99 23.82 -41.80
N LEU A 316 21.44 24.73 -40.93
CA LEU A 316 21.22 24.67 -39.49
C LEU A 316 19.73 24.74 -39.13
N LYS A 317 18.95 25.58 -39.81
CA LYS A 317 17.49 25.64 -39.64
C LYS A 317 16.82 24.32 -40.01
N TYR A 318 17.17 23.71 -41.14
CA TYR A 318 16.59 22.43 -41.57
C TYR A 318 16.98 21.28 -40.64
N THR A 319 18.24 21.26 -40.19
CA THR A 319 18.73 20.27 -39.23
C THR A 319 17.99 20.41 -37.90
N LEU A 320 17.84 21.64 -37.38
CA LEU A 320 17.10 21.92 -36.16
C LEU A 320 15.62 21.56 -36.29
N CYS A 321 14.97 21.86 -37.42
CA CYS A 321 13.59 21.47 -37.66
C CYS A 321 13.42 19.94 -37.73
N THR A 322 14.34 19.24 -38.39
CA THR A 322 14.29 17.76 -38.50
C THR A 322 14.50 17.12 -37.13
N PHE A 323 15.44 17.63 -36.34
CA PHE A 323 15.67 17.18 -34.96
C PHE A 323 14.45 17.43 -34.07
N LEU A 324 13.89 18.65 -34.07
CA LEU A 324 12.69 18.98 -33.29
C LEU A 324 11.49 18.13 -33.70
N PHE A 325 11.35 17.83 -34.98
CA PHE A 325 10.30 16.94 -35.49
C PHE A 325 10.44 15.52 -34.94
N ALA A 326 11.63 14.92 -35.11
CA ALA A 326 11.93 13.59 -34.62
C ALA A 326 11.76 13.50 -33.10
N ALA A 327 12.28 14.48 -32.35
CA ALA A 327 12.16 14.54 -30.90
C ALA A 327 10.70 14.69 -30.43
N SER A 328 9.89 15.51 -31.10
CA SER A 328 8.48 15.69 -30.75
C SER A 328 7.66 14.43 -31.01
N ILE A 329 7.86 13.78 -32.17
CA ILE A 329 7.15 12.54 -32.52
C ILE A 329 7.58 11.39 -31.61
N PHE A 330 8.89 11.19 -31.44
CA PHE A 330 9.40 10.14 -30.59
C PHE A 330 8.95 10.34 -29.13
N GLY A 331 9.04 11.58 -28.62
CA GLY A 331 8.56 11.93 -27.29
C GLY A 331 7.07 11.65 -27.11
N LEU A 332 6.22 12.07 -28.06
CA LEU A 332 4.79 11.78 -28.01
C LEU A 332 4.50 10.28 -28.09
N ALA A 333 5.12 9.55 -29.02
CA ALA A 333 4.90 8.11 -29.18
C ALA A 333 5.32 7.31 -27.94
N TYR A 334 6.50 7.61 -27.40
CA TYR A 334 6.98 6.99 -26.16
C TYR A 334 6.06 7.31 -24.98
N ASN A 335 5.65 8.57 -24.82
CA ASN A 335 4.79 9.00 -23.73
C ASN A 335 3.37 8.42 -23.84
N VAL A 336 2.82 8.27 -25.05
CA VAL A 336 1.53 7.56 -25.27
C VAL A 336 1.65 6.09 -24.87
N HIS A 337 2.76 5.42 -25.25
CA HIS A 337 2.97 4.02 -24.91
C HIS A 337 3.11 3.81 -23.40
N SER A 338 3.95 4.60 -22.73
CA SER A 338 4.11 4.56 -21.26
C SER A 338 2.79 4.90 -20.56
N PHE A 339 2.07 5.93 -21.01
CA PHE A 339 0.78 6.29 -20.44
C PHE A 339 -0.23 5.15 -20.53
N LYS A 340 -0.35 4.49 -21.70
CA LYS A 340 -1.26 3.36 -21.88
C LYS A 340 -0.89 2.18 -20.98
N LYS A 341 0.40 1.87 -20.86
CA LYS A 341 0.90 0.80 -19.98
C LYS A 341 0.49 1.07 -18.52
N ASP A 342 0.80 2.26 -18.02
CA ASP A 342 0.55 2.63 -16.62
C ASP A 342 -0.96 2.77 -16.33
N PHE A 343 -1.73 3.26 -17.30
CA PHE A 343 -3.19 3.40 -17.20
C PHE A 343 -3.89 2.04 -17.07
N ASN A 344 -3.45 1.06 -17.86
CA ASN A 344 -3.98 -0.30 -17.81
C ASN A 344 -3.53 -1.03 -16.54
N ALA A 345 -2.26 -0.88 -16.14
CA ALA A 345 -1.72 -1.51 -14.94
C ALA A 345 -2.45 -1.07 -13.65
N ASN A 346 -2.95 0.17 -13.60
CA ASN A 346 -3.74 0.68 -12.48
C ASN A 346 -5.26 0.53 -12.65
N ASN A 347 -5.71 -0.16 -13.72
CA ASN A 347 -7.12 -0.40 -14.03
C ASN A 347 -7.99 0.89 -14.06
N PHE A 348 -7.41 2.01 -14.49
CA PHE A 348 -8.12 3.29 -14.55
C PHE A 348 -9.26 3.30 -15.59
N SER A 349 -9.25 2.36 -16.55
CA SER A 349 -10.34 2.18 -17.51
C SER A 349 -11.68 1.90 -16.82
N ASN A 350 -11.68 1.04 -15.80
CA ASN A 350 -12.90 0.70 -15.06
C ASN A 350 -13.46 1.93 -14.32
N ILE A 351 -12.60 2.77 -13.75
CA ILE A 351 -13.01 4.01 -13.07
C ILE A 351 -13.68 4.97 -14.06
N VAL A 352 -13.01 5.25 -15.19
CA VAL A 352 -13.56 6.15 -16.21
C VAL A 352 -14.90 5.64 -16.73
N SER A 353 -15.02 4.32 -16.95
CA SER A 353 -16.29 3.72 -17.40
C SER A 353 -17.43 3.89 -16.40
N LYS A 354 -17.16 3.78 -15.08
CA LYS A 354 -18.16 4.00 -14.03
C LYS A 354 -18.69 5.44 -14.01
N TYR A 355 -17.80 6.44 -14.14
CA TYR A 355 -18.22 7.86 -14.10
C TYR A 355 -18.80 8.36 -15.42
N THR A 356 -18.41 7.78 -16.56
CA THR A 356 -18.94 8.15 -17.88
C THR A 356 -20.27 7.47 -18.18
N ASN A 357 -20.49 6.25 -17.66
CA ASN A 357 -21.72 5.48 -17.81
C ASN A 357 -22.54 5.47 -16.52
N TYR A 358 -22.80 6.64 -15.93
CA TYR A 358 -23.71 6.77 -14.77
C TYR A 358 -25.12 6.17 -15.02
N ASN A 359 -25.48 5.98 -16.30
CA ASN A 359 -26.74 5.43 -16.79
C ASN A 359 -26.60 4.13 -17.61
N SER A 360 -25.47 3.41 -17.55
CA SER A 360 -25.58 1.98 -17.88
C SER A 360 -26.35 1.38 -16.71
N ALA A 361 -27.68 1.35 -16.84
CA ALA A 361 -28.52 0.43 -16.10
C ALA A 361 -27.71 -0.86 -16.02
N THR A 362 -27.38 -1.27 -14.81
CA THR A 362 -27.00 -2.65 -14.57
C THR A 362 -28.11 -3.41 -15.27
N GLU A 363 -27.80 -4.02 -16.42
CA GLU A 363 -28.72 -4.98 -17.01
C GLU A 363 -28.89 -5.97 -15.88
N VAL A 364 -30.04 -5.90 -15.22
CA VAL A 364 -30.53 -6.97 -14.37
C VAL A 364 -30.81 -8.08 -15.37
N VAL A 365 -29.75 -8.75 -15.79
CA VAL A 365 -29.83 -10.06 -16.41
C VAL A 365 -30.49 -10.88 -15.33
N SER A 366 -31.79 -11.12 -15.50
CA SER A 366 -32.52 -12.05 -14.67
C SER A 366 -31.73 -13.35 -14.70
N ALA A 367 -31.06 -13.65 -13.58
CA ALA A 367 -30.04 -14.67 -13.52
C ALA A 367 -30.73 -16.02 -13.65
N LYS A 368 -30.78 -16.53 -14.88
CA LYS A 368 -31.15 -17.92 -15.13
C LYS A 368 -29.97 -18.87 -14.95
N ASN A 369 -28.80 -18.39 -14.51
CA ASN A 369 -27.64 -19.23 -14.21
C ASN A 369 -26.80 -18.63 -13.07
N GLU A 370 -26.43 -19.49 -12.14
CA GLU A 370 -25.61 -19.27 -10.92
C GLU A 370 -24.19 -18.73 -11.21
N THR A 371 -23.82 -18.50 -12.47
CA THR A 371 -22.52 -17.96 -12.93
C THR A 371 -22.24 -16.49 -12.56
N ILE A 372 -23.11 -15.81 -11.81
CA ILE A 372 -22.94 -14.39 -11.46
C ILE A 372 -22.22 -14.16 -10.14
N TYR A 373 -21.97 -15.21 -9.33
CA TYR A 373 -21.16 -15.11 -8.12
C TYR A 373 -19.81 -15.79 -8.34
N THR A 374 -18.74 -15.02 -8.37
CA THR A 374 -17.38 -15.52 -8.56
C THR A 374 -16.52 -15.17 -7.36
N LEU A 375 -15.90 -16.16 -6.73
CA LEU A 375 -14.90 -15.98 -5.69
C LEU A 375 -13.51 -16.14 -6.32
N GLN A 376 -12.69 -15.10 -6.27
CA GLN A 376 -11.30 -15.14 -6.69
C GLN A 376 -10.40 -15.01 -5.46
N ILE A 377 -9.50 -15.96 -5.26
CA ILE A 377 -8.51 -15.94 -4.18
C ILE A 377 -7.15 -15.69 -4.81
N ASN A 378 -6.45 -14.66 -4.34
CA ASN A 378 -5.10 -14.30 -4.75
C ASN A 378 -4.15 -14.58 -3.58
N LEU A 379 -3.08 -15.32 -3.83
CA LEU A 379 -2.02 -15.57 -2.87
C LEU A 379 -0.79 -14.75 -3.25
N VAL A 380 -0.27 -14.00 -2.28
CA VAL A 380 0.92 -13.16 -2.47
C VAL A 380 1.88 -13.34 -1.31
N ASP A 381 3.16 -13.18 -1.60
CA ASP A 381 4.23 -13.19 -0.61
C ASP A 381 4.14 -11.95 0.30
N SER A 382 4.16 -12.12 1.62
CA SER A 382 4.00 -11.03 2.58
C SER A 382 5.07 -9.94 2.51
N ASP A 383 6.30 -10.28 2.10
CA ASP A 383 7.45 -9.38 2.11
C ASP A 383 7.65 -8.70 0.75
N THR A 384 7.57 -9.49 -0.33
CA THR A 384 7.86 -9.05 -1.70
C THR A 384 6.60 -8.67 -2.46
N ASN A 385 5.43 -9.14 -2.02
CA ASN A 385 4.13 -8.95 -2.68
C ASN A 385 4.09 -9.55 -4.10
N ASP A 386 4.98 -10.52 -4.37
CA ASP A 386 5.00 -11.33 -5.58
C ASP A 386 3.95 -12.46 -5.51
N PRO A 387 3.38 -12.89 -6.64
CA PRO A 387 2.34 -13.93 -6.65
C PRO A 387 2.88 -15.30 -6.22
N VAL A 388 2.09 -16.05 -5.43
CA VAL A 388 2.45 -17.41 -4.98
C VAL A 388 1.67 -18.46 -5.77
N GLU A 389 2.40 -19.21 -6.59
CA GLU A 389 1.87 -20.26 -7.47
C GLU A 389 1.78 -21.62 -6.74
N ASN A 390 1.03 -22.57 -7.30
CA ASN A 390 1.01 -23.99 -6.91
C ASN A 390 0.42 -24.35 -5.52
N ILE A 391 -0.35 -23.47 -4.90
CA ILE A 391 -1.13 -23.79 -3.70
C ILE A 391 -2.51 -24.28 -4.10
N GLU A 392 -2.93 -25.45 -3.60
CA GLU A 392 -4.29 -25.95 -3.77
C GLU A 392 -5.20 -25.29 -2.74
N ILE A 393 -6.30 -24.74 -3.24
CA ILE A 393 -7.34 -24.12 -2.44
C ILE A 393 -8.61 -24.92 -2.65
N LYS A 394 -9.19 -25.40 -1.55
CA LYS A 394 -10.44 -26.14 -1.52
C LYS A 394 -11.56 -25.25 -0.97
N VAL A 395 -12.70 -25.28 -1.64
CA VAL A 395 -13.90 -24.54 -1.27
C VAL A 395 -15.05 -25.53 -1.13
N ASP A 396 -15.58 -25.65 0.09
CA ASP A 396 -16.71 -26.51 0.43
C ASP A 396 -17.85 -25.67 1.02
N GLY A 397 -19.10 -25.85 0.57
CA GLY A 397 -20.22 -25.10 1.15
C GLY A 397 -21.51 -25.21 0.37
N LYS A 398 -22.58 -24.70 0.97
CA LYS A 398 -23.94 -24.81 0.43
C LYS A 398 -24.51 -23.44 0.11
N THR A 399 -25.22 -23.34 -1.00
CA THR A 399 -25.87 -22.08 -1.40
C THR A 399 -27.14 -21.82 -0.59
N GLU A 400 -27.41 -20.55 -0.29
CA GLU A 400 -28.63 -20.10 0.39
C GLU A 400 -29.88 -20.35 -0.46
N THR A 401 -29.75 -20.17 -1.78
CA THR A 401 -30.82 -20.35 -2.75
C THR A 401 -30.52 -21.54 -3.64
N GLY A 402 -31.20 -22.66 -3.39
CA GLY A 402 -30.99 -23.92 -4.10
C GLY A 402 -30.13 -24.86 -3.28
N ASP A 403 -30.60 -26.11 -3.10
CA ASP A 403 -30.02 -27.11 -2.20
C ASP A 403 -28.69 -27.72 -2.71
N ARG A 404 -27.89 -26.95 -3.48
CA ARG A 404 -26.66 -27.41 -4.12
C ARG A 404 -25.47 -27.23 -3.18
N HIS A 405 -24.71 -28.32 -3.03
CA HIS A 405 -23.44 -28.35 -2.31
C HIS A 405 -22.28 -28.22 -3.29
N TYR A 406 -21.34 -27.35 -3.00
CA TYR A 406 -20.11 -27.15 -3.75
C TYR A 406 -18.97 -27.77 -2.96
N ASN A 407 -18.12 -28.55 -3.64
CA ASN A 407 -16.86 -29.06 -3.12
C ASN A 407 -15.87 -29.03 -4.29
N LEU A 408 -15.18 -27.90 -4.43
CA LEU A 408 -14.29 -27.60 -5.55
C LEU A 408 -12.88 -27.39 -5.03
N SER A 409 -11.87 -27.90 -5.73
CA SER A 409 -10.48 -27.51 -5.50
C SER A 409 -9.86 -26.92 -6.76
N LYS A 410 -8.99 -25.93 -6.58
CA LYS A 410 -8.18 -25.32 -7.64
C LYS A 410 -6.81 -24.95 -7.12
N VAL A 411 -5.83 -25.07 -8.00
CA VAL A 411 -4.44 -24.66 -7.75
C VAL A 411 -4.24 -23.23 -8.24
N THR A 412 -3.45 -22.42 -7.52
CA THR A 412 -3.09 -21.07 -7.95
C THR A 412 -2.23 -21.07 -9.22
N ASP A 413 -2.55 -20.17 -10.14
CA ASP A 413 -1.81 -19.98 -11.40
C ASP A 413 -0.57 -19.09 -11.23
N HIS A 414 0.08 -18.75 -12.36
CA HIS A 414 1.27 -17.90 -12.41
C HIS A 414 1.07 -16.45 -11.99
N GLU A 415 -0.20 -16.04 -11.83
CA GLU A 415 -0.56 -14.76 -11.23
C GLU A 415 -0.90 -14.91 -9.74
N GLY A 416 -0.72 -16.11 -9.17
CA GLY A 416 -1.06 -16.46 -7.79
C GLY A 416 -2.56 -16.55 -7.56
N THR A 417 -3.37 -16.80 -8.60
CA THR A 417 -4.83 -16.69 -8.52
C THR A 417 -5.57 -18.01 -8.69
N ALA A 418 -6.66 -18.17 -7.92
CA ALA A 418 -7.62 -19.27 -8.06
C ALA A 418 -9.05 -18.71 -8.12
N LYS A 419 -9.82 -19.07 -9.15
CA LYS A 419 -11.17 -18.52 -9.41
C LYS A 419 -12.25 -19.59 -9.32
N PHE A 420 -13.21 -19.44 -8.42
CA PHE A 420 -14.35 -20.31 -8.20
C PHE A 420 -15.64 -19.63 -8.64
N HIS A 421 -16.50 -20.35 -9.37
CA HIS A 421 -17.84 -19.88 -9.70
C HIS A 421 -18.80 -20.60 -8.75
N LEU A 422 -19.41 -19.84 -7.86
CA LEU A 422 -20.21 -20.33 -6.74
C LEU A 422 -21.62 -19.72 -6.81
N GLY A 423 -22.49 -20.05 -5.87
CA GLY A 423 -23.73 -19.28 -5.65
C GLY A 423 -23.64 -18.42 -4.40
N LYS A 424 -24.70 -17.66 -4.10
CA LYS A 424 -24.80 -16.92 -2.84
C LYS A 424 -24.83 -17.88 -1.65
N GLY A 425 -23.95 -17.71 -0.67
CA GLY A 425 -23.91 -18.54 0.54
C GLY A 425 -22.57 -18.50 1.28
N THR A 426 -22.48 -19.30 2.33
CA THR A 426 -21.29 -19.43 3.18
C THR A 426 -20.43 -20.61 2.72
N PHE A 427 -19.14 -20.37 2.52
CA PHE A 427 -18.20 -21.37 2.04
C PHE A 427 -17.01 -21.51 3.00
N TYR A 428 -16.64 -22.75 3.31
CA TYR A 428 -15.43 -23.14 4.01
C TYR A 428 -14.26 -23.21 3.02
N ILE A 429 -13.19 -22.47 3.31
CA ILE A 429 -12.00 -22.36 2.46
C ILE A 429 -10.82 -22.98 3.20
N ASP A 430 -10.12 -23.90 2.54
CA ASP A 430 -8.98 -24.62 3.08
C ASP A 430 -7.81 -24.61 2.08
N PHE A 431 -6.58 -24.68 2.60
CA PHE A 431 -5.34 -24.49 1.84
C PHE A 431 -4.43 -25.69 2.05
N SER A 432 -4.00 -26.30 0.96
CA SER A 432 -3.06 -27.40 0.96
C SER A 432 -1.96 -27.15 -0.04
N SER A 433 -0.70 -27.37 0.37
CA SER A 433 0.41 -27.34 -0.56
C SER A 433 0.41 -28.60 -1.43
N THR A 434 0.63 -28.43 -2.74
CA THR A 434 0.70 -29.55 -3.69
C THR A 434 2.12 -30.10 -3.88
N GLN A 435 3.15 -29.43 -3.35
CA GLN A 435 4.56 -29.82 -3.48
C GLN A 435 5.30 -29.77 -2.14
N LEU A 436 6.25 -30.69 -1.95
CA LEU A 436 7.09 -30.79 -0.74
C LEU A 436 8.06 -29.60 -0.50
N SER A 437 7.96 -28.50 -1.26
CA SER A 437 8.95 -27.42 -1.30
C SER A 437 8.35 -26.02 -1.22
N ASP A 438 7.19 -25.84 -0.59
CA ASP A 438 6.67 -24.49 -0.36
C ASP A 438 7.23 -23.93 0.94
N ASN A 439 8.15 -22.97 0.78
CA ASN A 439 8.73 -22.18 1.87
C ASN A 439 7.70 -21.23 2.50
N TYR A 440 6.39 -21.50 2.41
CA TYR A 440 5.32 -20.63 2.90
C TYR A 440 4.50 -21.29 4.00
N ILE A 441 4.09 -20.49 4.98
CA ILE A 441 3.20 -20.90 6.06
C ILE A 441 1.77 -20.88 5.52
N MET A 442 1.09 -22.03 5.54
CA MET A 442 -0.30 -22.13 5.08
C MET A 442 -1.25 -21.45 6.08
N PRO A 443 -2.22 -20.67 5.61
CA PRO A 443 -3.19 -20.01 6.48
C PRO A 443 -4.18 -21.03 7.05
N SER A 444 -4.67 -20.77 8.26
CA SER A 444 -5.74 -21.59 8.84
C SER A 444 -7.02 -21.50 8.00
N PRO A 445 -7.77 -22.61 7.87
CA PRO A 445 -9.02 -22.60 7.12
C PRO A 445 -10.07 -21.71 7.79
N PHE A 446 -10.94 -21.08 6.97
CA PHE A 446 -11.94 -20.12 7.45
C PHE A 446 -13.23 -20.16 6.64
N TYR A 447 -14.30 -19.61 7.21
CA TYR A 447 -15.60 -19.44 6.52
C TYR A 447 -15.70 -18.07 5.86
N PHE A 448 -16.29 -18.02 4.67
CA PHE A 448 -16.50 -16.81 3.90
C PHE A 448 -17.92 -16.71 3.36
N ASP A 449 -18.58 -15.58 3.62
CA ASP A 449 -19.94 -15.30 3.17
C ASP A 449 -19.96 -14.55 1.83
N LEU A 450 -20.31 -15.26 0.75
CA LEU A 450 -20.43 -14.67 -0.58
C LEU A 450 -21.84 -14.10 -0.78
N THR A 451 -22.02 -12.82 -0.46
CA THR A 451 -23.32 -12.13 -0.47
C THR A 451 -23.56 -11.25 -1.69
N SER A 452 -22.50 -10.77 -2.35
CA SER A 452 -22.55 -9.81 -3.46
C SER A 452 -22.43 -10.47 -4.83
N VAL A 453 -23.19 -9.95 -5.80
CA VAL A 453 -23.11 -10.35 -7.21
C VAL A 453 -21.84 -9.78 -7.85
N GLY A 454 -21.14 -10.57 -8.66
CA GLY A 454 -19.89 -10.21 -9.34
C GLY A 454 -18.70 -11.05 -8.89
N THR A 455 -17.49 -10.54 -9.15
CA THR A 455 -16.24 -11.18 -8.70
C THR A 455 -15.79 -10.56 -7.38
N THR A 456 -15.87 -11.34 -6.32
CA THR A 456 -15.34 -11.02 -5.00
C THR A 456 -13.91 -11.52 -4.92
N ILE A 457 -12.96 -10.61 -4.68
CA ILE A 457 -11.54 -10.92 -4.64
C ILE A 457 -11.07 -10.93 -3.18
N ILE A 458 -10.53 -12.06 -2.72
CA ILE A 458 -9.84 -12.21 -1.45
C ILE A 458 -8.35 -12.30 -1.75
N THR A 459 -7.54 -11.45 -1.11
CA THR A 459 -6.08 -11.56 -1.20
C THR A 459 -5.55 -12.04 0.16
N ILE A 460 -4.75 -13.09 0.14
CA ILE A 460 -4.14 -13.68 1.33
C ILE A 460 -2.63 -13.53 1.21
N ASN A 461 -2.02 -12.97 2.25
CA ASN A 461 -0.59 -12.80 2.33
C ASN A 461 0.02 -14.04 3.01
N LEU A 462 1.02 -14.63 2.39
CA LEU A 462 1.71 -15.81 2.89
C LEU A 462 3.11 -15.42 3.37
N ASP A 463 3.41 -15.77 4.61
CA ASP A 463 4.73 -15.57 5.21
C ASP A 463 5.66 -16.71 4.81
N LYS A 464 6.95 -16.41 4.61
CA LYS A 464 7.96 -17.43 4.37
C LYS A 464 8.45 -18.06 5.67
N TYR A 465 8.86 -19.32 5.60
CA TYR A 465 9.73 -19.93 6.61
C TYR A 465 11.02 -19.11 6.70
N ASN A 466 11.28 -18.53 7.88
CA ASN A 466 12.54 -17.88 8.16
C ASN A 466 13.61 -18.95 8.44
N GLU A 467 14.58 -19.11 7.52
CA GLU A 467 15.74 -20.02 7.66
C GLU A 467 16.67 -19.71 8.86
N MET A 468 16.34 -18.74 9.72
CA MET A 468 17.19 -18.32 10.85
C MET A 468 16.92 -19.07 12.17
N GLU A 469 15.86 -19.86 12.28
CA GLU A 469 15.59 -20.65 13.50
C GLU A 469 15.89 -22.13 13.28
N ASN A 470 17.07 -22.58 13.73
CA ASN A 470 17.46 -24.01 13.68
C ASN A 470 16.69 -24.90 14.68
N TYR A 471 15.72 -24.34 15.41
CA TYR A 471 15.01 -24.99 16.48
C TYR A 471 13.49 -24.88 16.29
N GLY A 472 12.77 -25.94 16.65
CA GLY A 472 11.32 -25.94 16.83
C GLY A 472 10.96 -25.99 18.32
N ILE A 473 9.71 -25.67 18.62
CA ILE A 473 9.16 -25.78 19.97
C ILE A 473 8.12 -26.91 19.98
N VAL A 474 8.21 -27.82 20.95
CA VAL A 474 7.20 -28.84 21.19
C VAL A 474 6.55 -28.61 22.53
N GLU A 475 5.22 -28.64 22.53
CA GLU A 475 4.39 -28.61 23.72
C GLU A 475 3.73 -29.99 23.86
N ILE A 476 3.94 -30.64 25.00
CA ILE A 476 3.23 -31.87 25.36
C ILE A 476 2.23 -31.49 26.44
N GLU A 477 0.96 -31.43 26.07
CA GLU A 477 -0.16 -31.07 26.94
C GLU A 477 -0.79 -32.34 27.50
N ILE A 478 -0.95 -32.41 28.82
CA ILE A 478 -1.50 -33.57 29.51
C ILE A 478 -2.79 -33.18 30.22
N LEU A 479 -3.86 -33.88 29.85
CA LEU A 479 -5.21 -33.66 30.36
C LEU A 479 -5.74 -34.92 31.05
N ASP A 480 -6.56 -34.75 32.07
CA ASP A 480 -7.30 -35.85 32.71
C ASP A 480 -8.53 -36.30 31.88
N GLU A 481 -9.29 -37.28 32.38
CA GLU A 481 -10.51 -37.76 31.73
C GLU A 481 -11.60 -36.67 31.53
N ASN A 482 -11.59 -35.63 32.37
CA ASN A 482 -12.51 -34.50 32.34
C ASN A 482 -12.01 -33.31 31.50
N ASN A 483 -10.85 -33.45 30.85
CA ASN A 483 -10.13 -32.39 30.13
C ASN A 483 -9.57 -31.28 31.03
N GLU A 484 -9.30 -31.56 32.30
CA GLU A 484 -8.59 -30.66 33.20
C GLU A 484 -7.06 -30.87 33.07
N PRO A 485 -6.26 -29.80 33.08
CA PRO A 485 -4.80 -29.88 32.93
C PRO A 485 -4.12 -30.53 34.15
N PHE A 486 -3.12 -31.36 33.89
CA PHE A 486 -2.41 -32.12 34.93
C PHE A 486 -0.98 -31.59 35.15
N GLU A 487 -0.76 -30.90 36.27
CA GLU A 487 0.54 -30.33 36.66
C GLU A 487 1.47 -31.39 37.28
N GLY A 488 2.79 -31.22 37.07
CA GLY A 488 3.83 -31.96 37.80
C GLY A 488 4.25 -33.29 37.18
N ILE A 489 3.83 -33.61 35.96
CA ILE A 489 4.22 -34.83 35.25
C ILE A 489 5.55 -34.62 34.51
N GLU A 490 6.50 -35.52 34.74
CA GLU A 490 7.81 -35.51 34.10
C GLU A 490 7.77 -36.26 32.75
N VAL A 491 8.11 -35.54 31.68
CA VAL A 491 8.17 -36.04 30.30
C VAL A 491 9.62 -36.02 29.84
N PHE A 492 10.06 -37.10 29.21
CA PHE A 492 11.39 -37.25 28.62
C PHE A 492 11.30 -37.30 27.10
N ILE A 493 12.29 -36.73 26.42
CA ILE A 493 12.44 -36.82 24.97
C ILE A 493 13.85 -37.31 24.64
N GLU A 494 13.93 -38.35 23.79
CA GLU A 494 15.17 -38.97 23.32
C GLU A 494 15.28 -38.87 21.78
N ASN A 495 16.46 -38.50 21.26
CA ASN A 495 16.70 -38.36 19.82
C ASN A 495 16.82 -39.74 19.14
N LEU A 496 16.02 -40.00 18.10
CA LEU A 496 16.06 -41.27 17.36
C LEU A 496 17.26 -41.42 16.39
N LYS A 497 18.20 -40.45 16.34
CA LYS A 497 19.44 -40.57 15.55
C LYS A 497 20.54 -41.32 16.31
N THR A 498 20.38 -42.62 16.49
CA THR A 498 21.50 -43.58 16.45
C THR A 498 20.96 -44.94 16.00
N ASN A 499 21.68 -45.60 15.08
CA ASN A 499 21.35 -46.89 14.42
C ASN A 499 20.65 -46.82 13.05
N LYS A 500 21.17 -45.99 12.13
CA LYS A 500 20.98 -46.18 10.68
C LYS A 500 22.28 -46.14 9.85
N ASN A 501 23.40 -46.53 10.45
CA ASN A 501 24.64 -46.82 9.71
C ASN A 501 25.01 -48.30 9.89
N LEU A 502 24.19 -49.21 9.35
CA LEU A 502 24.59 -50.59 9.09
C LEU A 502 23.56 -51.19 8.11
N GLU A 503 23.57 -50.68 6.87
CA GLU A 503 23.19 -51.44 5.66
C GLU A 503 23.40 -50.51 4.46
N GLY A 504 24.45 -50.76 3.68
CA GLY A 504 24.65 -50.10 2.39
C GLY A 504 26.07 -49.61 2.13
N GLU A 505 26.89 -50.51 1.61
CA GLU A 505 27.92 -50.26 0.59
C GLU A 505 28.96 -49.15 0.84
N HIS A 506 30.16 -49.55 1.27
CA HIS A 506 31.35 -49.23 0.47
C HIS A 506 32.43 -50.30 0.68
N LYS A 507 32.67 -51.06 -0.38
CA LYS A 507 33.87 -51.87 -0.57
C LYS A 507 35.06 -50.93 -0.83
N ASN A 508 36.21 -51.36 -0.32
CA ASN A 508 37.59 -50.96 -0.67
C ASN A 508 38.19 -49.78 0.09
N SER A 509 38.79 -50.07 1.24
CA SER A 509 40.19 -49.72 1.52
C SER A 509 40.65 -50.44 2.79
N LEU A 510 41.84 -51.04 2.70
CA LEU A 510 42.45 -51.89 3.71
C LEU A 510 43.52 -51.05 4.43
N GLU A 511 43.16 -50.35 5.50
CA GLU A 511 44.11 -49.75 6.43
C GLU A 511 43.55 -49.90 7.86
N PRO A 512 44.36 -50.38 8.84
CA PRO A 512 43.90 -50.50 10.22
C PRO A 512 43.83 -49.10 10.84
N PRO A 513 42.70 -48.69 11.43
CA PRO A 513 42.67 -47.49 12.25
C PRO A 513 43.40 -47.79 13.56
N ASP A 514 44.35 -46.94 13.89
CA ASP A 514 45.12 -46.95 15.12
C ASP A 514 44.23 -47.11 16.37
N GLU A 515 44.64 -48.04 17.23
CA GLU A 515 44.27 -48.05 18.65
C GLU A 515 44.72 -46.72 19.26
N ASN A 516 43.81 -45.76 19.39
CA ASN A 516 43.74 -44.76 20.46
C ASN A 516 42.80 -43.62 20.05
N CYS A 517 41.50 -43.82 20.26
CA CYS A 517 40.53 -42.78 20.59
C CYS A 517 39.20 -43.44 21.00
N LEU A 518 39.24 -44.17 22.12
CA LEU A 518 38.05 -44.37 22.93
C LEU A 518 37.92 -43.13 23.81
N GLU A 519 37.12 -42.16 23.39
CA GLU A 519 36.48 -41.27 24.37
C GLU A 519 35.26 -42.01 24.94
N PRO A 520 35.16 -42.14 26.27
CA PRO A 520 34.08 -42.87 26.92
C PRO A 520 32.83 -42.01 27.05
N GLY A 521 31.67 -42.57 26.70
CA GLY A 521 30.36 -42.14 27.19
C GLY A 521 29.78 -40.89 26.53
N THR A 522 29.07 -41.07 25.42
CA THR A 522 27.97 -40.17 25.07
C THR A 522 26.68 -40.95 25.34
N GLU A 523 26.11 -40.74 26.52
CA GLU A 523 24.72 -41.13 26.81
C GLU A 523 23.80 -40.48 25.76
N PRO A 524 22.71 -41.13 25.33
CA PRO A 524 21.75 -40.49 24.44
C PRO A 524 21.26 -39.19 25.09
N ASP A 525 21.24 -38.09 24.35
CA ASP A 525 20.76 -36.78 24.84
C ASP A 525 19.29 -36.92 25.27
N ARG A 526 19.08 -37.22 26.55
CA ARG A 526 17.76 -37.30 27.18
C ARG A 526 17.45 -35.96 27.82
N TYR A 527 16.42 -35.32 27.30
CA TYR A 527 15.92 -34.05 27.84
C TYR A 527 14.65 -34.30 28.61
N PHE A 528 14.46 -33.60 29.73
CA PHE A 528 13.25 -33.70 30.55
C PHE A 528 12.60 -32.34 30.75
N SER A 529 11.28 -32.34 30.86
CA SER A 529 10.46 -31.17 31.18
C SER A 529 9.29 -31.62 32.05
N ILE A 530 8.81 -30.75 32.93
CA ILE A 530 7.74 -31.03 33.87
C ILE A 530 6.52 -30.19 33.47
N THR A 531 5.32 -30.77 33.48
CA THR A 531 4.11 -30.03 33.15
C THR A 531 3.83 -28.91 34.15
N ASN A 532 3.51 -27.71 33.64
CA ASN A 532 3.14 -26.55 34.45
C ASN A 532 1.66 -26.60 34.90
N LEU A 533 1.16 -25.52 35.53
CA LEU A 533 -0.24 -25.37 35.95
C LEU A 533 -1.28 -25.56 34.83
N ASP A 534 -0.88 -25.35 33.57
CA ASP A 534 -1.72 -25.57 32.38
C ASP A 534 -1.57 -26.99 31.80
N GLY A 535 -0.84 -27.88 32.49
CA GLY A 535 -0.62 -29.26 32.08
C GLY A 535 0.37 -29.41 30.92
N ILE A 536 1.18 -28.39 30.62
CA ILE A 536 2.05 -28.37 29.43
C ILE A 536 3.52 -28.54 29.81
N ALA A 537 4.18 -29.51 29.19
CA ALA A 537 5.64 -29.70 29.20
C ALA A 537 6.24 -29.14 27.89
N LEU A 538 7.21 -28.24 28.01
CA LEU A 538 7.79 -27.50 26.87
C LEU A 538 9.20 -27.99 26.53
N PHE A 539 9.51 -28.12 25.25
CA PHE A 539 10.82 -28.49 24.73
C PHE A 539 11.21 -27.62 23.53
N LYS A 540 12.42 -27.08 23.53
CA LYS A 540 13.00 -26.34 22.40
C LYS A 540 14.17 -27.14 21.84
N MET A 541 14.02 -27.71 20.65
CA MET A 541 14.94 -28.69 20.09
C MET A 541 15.17 -28.46 18.60
N GLU A 542 16.26 -29.00 18.06
CA GLU A 542 16.55 -28.96 16.61
C GLU A 542 15.54 -29.77 15.79
N GLU A 543 15.54 -29.55 14.48
CA GLU A 543 14.71 -30.33 13.56
C GLU A 543 15.05 -31.83 13.65
N GLY A 544 14.04 -32.66 13.92
CA GLY A 544 14.25 -34.09 14.07
C GLY A 544 13.00 -34.85 14.45
N ILE A 545 13.16 -36.18 14.49
CA ILE A 545 12.16 -37.09 15.05
C ILE A 545 12.70 -37.57 16.39
N TYR A 546 11.91 -37.38 17.43
CA TYR A 546 12.27 -37.75 18.80
C TYR A 546 11.22 -38.70 19.37
N LYS A 547 11.60 -39.44 20.40
CA LYS A 547 10.73 -40.35 21.15
C LYS A 547 10.41 -39.71 22.50
N ALA A 548 9.12 -39.50 22.78
CA ALA A 548 8.64 -38.98 24.05
C ALA A 548 8.22 -40.14 24.98
N GLU A 549 8.62 -40.08 26.24
CA GLU A 549 8.38 -41.10 27.28
C GLU A 549 8.02 -40.45 28.62
N PHE A 550 7.34 -41.19 29.49
CA PHE A 550 6.93 -40.73 30.82
C PHE A 550 7.72 -41.46 31.92
N SER A 551 7.96 -40.77 33.02
CA SER A 551 8.62 -41.34 34.21
C SER A 551 7.67 -42.29 34.95
N GLU A 552 7.85 -43.62 34.84
CA GLU A 552 6.98 -44.59 35.52
C GLU A 552 7.00 -44.42 37.05
N ASP A 553 8.16 -44.11 37.64
CA ASP A 553 8.33 -43.99 39.10
C ASP A 553 7.70 -42.72 39.70
N LYS A 554 7.49 -41.69 38.88
CA LYS A 554 6.91 -40.40 39.29
C LYS A 554 5.54 -40.12 38.66
N PHE A 555 4.98 -41.08 37.94
CA PHE A 555 3.65 -40.94 37.35
C PHE A 555 2.56 -41.12 38.42
N PRO A 556 1.45 -40.35 38.37
CA PRO A 556 0.34 -40.53 39.29
C PRO A 556 -0.23 -41.97 39.24
N GLN A 557 -0.26 -42.66 40.39
CA GLN A 557 -0.67 -44.08 40.50
C GLN A 557 -2.11 -44.36 40.06
N GLU A 558 -2.97 -43.33 39.99
CA GLU A 558 -4.38 -43.44 39.61
C GLU A 558 -4.58 -43.52 38.09
N TYR A 559 -3.53 -43.28 37.30
CA TYR A 559 -3.59 -43.20 35.84
C TYR A 559 -2.64 -44.20 35.17
N ILE A 560 -3.04 -44.70 34.01
CA ILE A 560 -2.23 -45.58 33.18
C ILE A 560 -1.15 -44.73 32.49
N VAL A 561 0.12 -45.13 32.65
CA VAL A 561 1.25 -44.48 31.97
C VAL A 561 1.10 -44.67 30.46
N PRO A 562 1.06 -43.59 29.65
CA PRO A 562 0.96 -43.72 28.20
C PRO A 562 2.20 -44.39 27.58
N GLU A 563 1.99 -45.17 26.52
CA GLU A 563 3.10 -45.76 25.76
C GLU A 563 3.97 -44.67 25.10
N PRO A 564 5.30 -44.91 24.97
CA PRO A 564 6.20 -44.03 24.24
C PRO A 564 5.73 -43.73 22.81
N PHE A 565 5.78 -42.45 22.41
CA PHE A 565 5.31 -42.02 21.09
C PHE A 565 6.33 -41.15 20.36
N SER A 566 6.28 -41.15 19.03
CA SER A 566 7.19 -40.35 18.21
C SER A 566 6.63 -38.95 17.97
N ILE A 567 7.48 -37.94 18.18
CA ILE A 567 7.20 -36.54 17.90
C ILE A 567 8.11 -36.06 16.79
N LYS A 568 7.57 -35.24 15.88
CA LYS A 568 8.33 -34.54 14.84
C LYS A 568 8.46 -33.08 15.22
N ILE A 569 9.68 -32.56 15.16
CA ILE A 569 10.01 -31.16 15.45
C ILE A 569 10.43 -30.50 14.15
N LEU A 570 9.77 -29.39 13.82
CA LEU A 570 10.04 -28.58 12.64
C LEU A 570 10.57 -27.20 13.05
N PRO A 571 11.53 -26.62 12.32
CA PRO A 571 12.12 -25.33 12.67
C PRO A 571 11.09 -24.20 12.61
N GLY A 572 11.12 -23.30 13.60
CA GLY A 572 10.23 -22.13 13.67
C GLY A 572 8.75 -22.44 13.93
N ILE A 573 8.39 -23.71 14.16
CA ILE A 573 7.01 -24.15 14.42
C ILE A 573 6.87 -24.57 15.89
N VAL A 574 5.75 -24.17 16.51
CA VAL A 574 5.27 -24.73 17.78
C VAL A 574 4.34 -25.90 17.47
N SER A 575 4.75 -27.12 17.81
CA SER A 575 3.93 -28.33 17.64
C SER A 575 3.37 -28.78 18.98
N ARG A 576 2.05 -28.86 19.12
CA ARG A 576 1.39 -29.32 20.35
C ARG A 576 0.88 -30.76 20.21
N TYR A 577 1.24 -31.62 21.15
CA TYR A 577 0.75 -32.99 21.30
C TYR A 577 -0.07 -33.07 22.59
N THR A 578 -1.39 -33.25 22.46
CA THR A 578 -2.28 -33.38 23.60
C THR A 578 -2.51 -34.85 23.93
N ILE A 579 -2.30 -35.22 25.19
CA ILE A 579 -2.39 -36.58 25.72
C ILE A 579 -3.43 -36.59 26.81
N LYS A 580 -4.44 -37.45 26.63
CA LYS A 580 -5.51 -37.64 27.59
C LYS A 580 -5.25 -38.89 28.41
N LEU A 581 -5.13 -38.74 29.73
CA LEU A 581 -4.87 -39.84 30.64
C LEU A 581 -6.13 -40.68 30.85
N ALA A 582 -5.94 -42.00 30.88
CA ALA A 582 -6.98 -42.97 31.26
C ALA A 582 -6.72 -43.46 32.68
N LYS A 583 -7.77 -43.61 33.49
CA LYS A 583 -7.64 -44.16 34.85
C LYS A 583 -7.32 -45.65 34.83
N SER A 584 -6.50 -46.07 35.80
CA SER A 584 -6.33 -47.49 36.13
C SER A 584 -7.61 -47.99 36.79
N GLU A 585 -8.17 -49.11 36.31
CA GLU A 585 -9.28 -49.80 36.99
C GLU A 585 -8.86 -50.38 38.36
#